data_AF-A0AAP4UVE2-F1
#
_entry.id   AF-A0AAP4UVE2-F1
#
_cell.length_a   1.000
_cell.length_b   1.000
_cell.length_c   1.000
_cell.angle_alpha   90.00
_cell.angle_beta   90.00
_cell.angle_gamma   90.00
#
_symmetry.space_group_name_H-M   'P 1'
#
loop_
_entity.id
_entity.type
_entity.pdbx_description
1 polymer ?
#
loop_
_entity_poly.entity_id
_entity_poly.type
_entity_poly.pdbx_seq_one_letter_code
_entity_poly.pdbx_strand_id
1 'polypeptide(L)'
;MKKTIFSFFVAAAIANAHFLTTISSTDNVNDKKDANIKIDAMFIHPFEQTGMTMEKPVGIYLESTKNALPLTQTKKFDHKAWATNYEIKKPGVYKFFVQPQPYFEPAEEKYISHVPKIIVSAFGVEDGWDEPLGLKYEIIPMVKPFALYSGNLFQGKVLHDGKPASNVEVEVELYNEFGLKAPSEAHITQVVKTDDNGVFSFVMNHKGWWGFAALIEEGEKDFEGKKYPIENGALLWIKAY
;
A
#
# COMPACT_ATOMS: atom_id res chain seq x y z
N MET A 1 13.58 -49.98 -25.93
CA MET A 1 13.51 -49.14 -24.71
C MET A 1 12.91 -47.79 -25.11
N LYS A 2 11.62 -47.56 -24.83
CA LYS A 2 10.95 -46.28 -25.13
C LYS A 2 11.28 -45.30 -23.99
N LYS A 3 11.96 -44.20 -24.31
CA LYS A 3 12.20 -43.10 -23.36
C LYS A 3 10.91 -42.30 -23.21
N THR A 4 10.27 -42.42 -22.06
CA THR A 4 9.16 -41.55 -21.67
C THR A 4 9.74 -40.21 -21.27
N ILE A 5 9.52 -39.17 -22.07
CA ILE A 5 9.86 -37.79 -21.72
C ILE A 5 8.73 -37.29 -20.83
N PHE A 6 9.01 -37.10 -19.55
CA PHE A 6 8.12 -36.39 -18.63
C PHE A 6 8.29 -34.89 -18.90
N SER A 7 7.34 -34.28 -19.62
CA SER A 7 7.24 -32.82 -19.69
C SER A 7 6.73 -32.32 -18.33
N PHE A 8 7.60 -31.69 -17.56
CA PHE A 8 7.21 -30.86 -16.42
C PHE A 8 6.57 -29.58 -16.98
N PHE A 9 5.24 -29.51 -16.98
CA PHE A 9 4.53 -28.25 -17.13
C PHE A 9 4.69 -27.49 -15.81
N VAL A 10 5.62 -26.54 -15.77
CA VAL A 10 5.62 -25.50 -14.74
C VAL A 10 4.50 -24.54 -15.13
N ALA A 11 3.34 -24.65 -14.48
CA ALA A 11 2.36 -23.58 -14.53
C ALA A 11 2.99 -22.40 -13.79
N ALA A 12 3.35 -21.34 -14.51
CA ALA A 12 3.65 -20.07 -13.88
C ALA A 12 2.38 -19.63 -13.15
N ALA A 13 2.38 -19.70 -11.82
CA ALA A 13 1.35 -19.07 -11.03
C ALA A 13 1.43 -17.57 -11.32
N ILE A 14 0.35 -17.03 -11.88
CA ILE A 14 0.20 -15.60 -12.11
C ILE A 14 0.01 -14.99 -10.73
N ALA A 15 1.08 -14.49 -10.12
CA ALA A 15 1.01 -13.75 -8.89
C ALA A 15 0.58 -12.32 -9.25
N ASN A 16 -0.72 -12.04 -9.07
CA ASN A 16 -1.22 -10.67 -9.15
C ASN A 16 -0.95 -10.01 -7.80
N ALA A 17 -0.29 -8.85 -7.80
CA ALA A 17 -0.02 -8.14 -6.55
C ALA A 17 -1.33 -7.74 -5.85
N HIS A 18 -1.43 -8.11 -4.59
CA HIS A 18 -2.57 -7.79 -3.74
C HIS A 18 -2.27 -6.54 -2.92
N PHE A 19 -2.95 -5.43 -3.19
CA PHE A 19 -2.74 -4.20 -2.43
C PHE A 19 -3.85 -3.97 -1.42
N LEU A 20 -3.47 -3.77 -0.15
CA LEU A 20 -4.33 -3.04 0.77
C LEU A 20 -4.30 -1.55 0.41
N THR A 21 -5.16 -1.17 -0.51
CA THR A 21 -5.26 0.19 -1.01
C THR A 21 -5.91 1.09 0.03
N THR A 22 -5.21 2.15 0.43
CA THR A 22 -5.76 3.17 1.33
C THR A 22 -5.61 4.53 0.68
N ILE A 23 -6.73 5.21 0.42
CA ILE A 23 -6.75 6.51 -0.23
C ILE A 23 -7.65 7.47 0.55
N SER A 24 -7.29 8.75 0.55
CA SER A 24 -8.13 9.80 1.11
C SER A 24 -8.84 10.58 0.01
N SER A 25 -9.90 11.31 0.37
CA SER A 25 -10.56 12.27 -0.52
C SER A 25 -9.61 13.35 -1.03
N THR A 26 -8.59 13.71 -0.23
CA THR A 26 -7.46 14.55 -0.61
C THR A 26 -6.25 14.24 0.27
N ASP A 27 -5.05 14.39 -0.26
CA ASP A 27 -3.75 14.39 0.43
C ASP A 27 -3.28 15.82 0.80
N ASN A 28 -4.01 16.85 0.35
CA ASN A 28 -3.70 18.24 0.62
C ASN A 28 -4.99 19.06 0.88
N VAL A 29 -5.21 19.46 2.13
CA VAL A 29 -6.37 20.25 2.57
C VAL A 29 -5.97 21.72 2.62
N ASN A 30 -6.49 22.52 1.69
CA ASN A 30 -6.25 23.97 1.66
C ASN A 30 -7.44 24.77 2.21
N ASP A 31 -8.66 24.35 1.92
CA ASP A 31 -9.89 25.01 2.34
C ASP A 31 -10.58 24.27 3.49
N LYS A 32 -11.19 25.02 4.41
CA LYS A 32 -11.96 24.44 5.54
C LYS A 32 -13.12 23.54 5.09
N LYS A 33 -13.71 23.79 3.91
CA LYS A 33 -14.79 22.97 3.34
C LYS A 33 -14.33 21.53 3.04
N ASP A 34 -13.02 21.33 2.81
CA ASP A 34 -12.40 20.05 2.48
C ASP A 34 -11.74 19.39 3.71
N ALA A 35 -11.91 19.99 4.91
CA ALA A 35 -11.27 19.54 6.15
C ALA A 35 -11.86 18.23 6.70
N ASN A 36 -13.05 17.81 6.26
CA ASN A 36 -13.57 16.48 6.57
C ASN A 36 -13.06 15.50 5.51
N ILE A 37 -12.01 14.77 5.85
CA ILE A 37 -11.39 13.81 4.95
C ILE A 37 -12.04 12.43 5.12
N LYS A 38 -12.46 11.86 4.01
CA LYS A 38 -12.86 10.45 3.94
C LYS A 38 -11.63 9.62 3.62
N ILE A 39 -11.44 8.53 4.34
CA ILE A 39 -10.35 7.58 4.10
C ILE A 39 -11.00 6.22 3.79
N ASP A 40 -10.74 5.71 2.60
CA ASP A 40 -11.21 4.41 2.14
C ASP A 40 -10.06 3.40 2.22
N ALA A 41 -10.34 2.22 2.79
CA ALA A 41 -9.44 1.08 2.85
C ALA A 41 -10.10 -0.11 2.15
N MET A 42 -9.42 -0.67 1.15
CA MET A 42 -9.95 -1.70 0.27
C MET A 42 -8.84 -2.66 -0.17
N PHE A 43 -9.20 -3.93 -0.36
CA PHE A 43 -8.25 -4.94 -0.84
C PHE A 43 -8.54 -5.21 -2.31
N ILE A 44 -7.65 -4.75 -3.20
CA ILE A 44 -7.90 -4.66 -4.65
C ILE A 44 -6.63 -4.92 -5.45
N HIS A 45 -6.79 -5.13 -6.75
CA HIS A 45 -5.74 -4.97 -7.76
C HIS A 45 -5.88 -3.56 -8.37
N PRO A 46 -5.04 -2.57 -7.96
CA PRO A 46 -5.23 -1.17 -8.30
C PRO A 46 -5.22 -0.89 -9.80
N PHE A 47 -4.34 -1.53 -10.57
CA PHE A 47 -4.28 -1.28 -12.01
C PHE A 47 -5.44 -1.92 -12.76
N GLU A 48 -5.87 -3.11 -12.34
CA GLU A 48 -6.95 -3.86 -12.99
C GLU A 48 -8.35 -3.41 -12.57
N GLN A 49 -8.45 -2.63 -11.49
CA GLN A 49 -9.73 -2.15 -10.93
C GLN A 49 -10.68 -3.30 -10.55
N THR A 50 -10.13 -4.39 -10.03
CA THR A 50 -10.85 -5.54 -9.47
C THR A 50 -10.63 -5.61 -7.97
N GLY A 51 -11.53 -6.27 -7.23
CA GLY A 51 -11.52 -6.24 -5.78
C GLY A 51 -11.56 -7.62 -5.13
N MET A 52 -11.27 -7.62 -3.84
CA MET A 52 -11.39 -8.77 -2.96
C MET A 52 -12.08 -8.37 -1.66
N THR A 53 -12.69 -9.33 -0.99
CA THR A 53 -13.35 -9.10 0.30
C THR A 53 -12.31 -8.74 1.35
N MET A 54 -12.30 -7.48 1.79
CA MET A 54 -11.45 -7.03 2.89
C MET A 54 -12.12 -7.36 4.23
N GLU A 55 -11.52 -8.29 4.98
CA GLU A 55 -11.94 -8.54 6.36
C GLU A 55 -11.81 -7.29 7.23
N LYS A 56 -12.58 -7.25 8.32
CA LYS A 56 -12.57 -6.08 9.21
C LYS A 56 -11.14 -5.85 9.73
N PRO A 57 -10.52 -4.68 9.45
CA PRO A 57 -9.18 -4.41 9.95
C PRO A 57 -9.21 -4.31 11.47
N VAL A 58 -8.05 -4.51 12.10
CA VAL A 58 -7.89 -4.24 13.53
C VAL A 58 -8.25 -2.78 13.82
N GLY A 59 -7.84 -1.86 12.94
CA GLY A 59 -8.26 -0.47 12.98
C GLY A 59 -7.67 0.36 11.85
N ILE A 60 -8.26 1.55 11.65
CA ILE A 60 -7.63 2.67 10.96
C ILE A 60 -7.25 3.68 12.04
N TYR A 61 -6.02 4.17 12.00
CA TYR A 61 -5.44 4.96 13.09
C TYR A 61 -4.86 6.28 12.57
N LEU A 62 -4.84 7.29 13.44
CA LEU A 62 -4.12 8.55 13.23
C LEU A 62 -2.83 8.55 14.07
N GLU A 63 -1.66 8.55 13.41
CA GLU A 63 -0.29 8.56 14.01
C GLU A 63 0.07 7.39 14.92
N SER A 64 -0.88 6.83 15.67
CA SER A 64 -0.62 5.82 16.71
C SER A 64 -1.81 4.89 16.89
N THR A 65 -1.54 3.63 17.25
CA THR A 65 -2.55 2.63 17.59
C THR A 65 -3.46 3.03 18.76
N LYS A 66 -3.08 4.05 19.54
CA LYS A 66 -3.90 4.64 20.60
C LYS A 66 -5.03 5.55 20.07
N ASN A 67 -4.93 6.01 18.82
CA ASN A 67 -5.85 6.96 18.19
C ASN A 67 -6.68 6.26 17.11
N ALA A 68 -7.46 5.24 17.51
CA ALA A 68 -8.33 4.50 16.61
C ALA A 68 -9.47 5.40 16.08
N LEU A 69 -9.76 5.27 14.79
CA LEU A 69 -10.86 5.97 14.13
C LEU A 69 -12.08 5.05 13.94
N PRO A 70 -13.31 5.58 13.96
CA PRO A 70 -14.52 4.79 13.73
C PRO A 70 -14.52 4.13 12.36
N LEU A 71 -14.84 2.84 12.30
CA LEU A 71 -14.91 2.09 11.05
C LEU A 71 -16.35 2.00 10.55
N THR A 72 -16.56 2.34 9.28
CA THR A 72 -17.81 2.13 8.56
C THR A 72 -17.58 1.09 7.47
N GLN A 73 -18.41 0.05 7.43
CA GLN A 73 -18.36 -0.91 6.33
C GLN A 73 -18.88 -0.26 5.05
N THR A 74 -18.19 -0.50 3.94
CA THR A 74 -18.55 -0.03 2.60
C THR A 74 -18.36 -1.16 1.58
N LYS A 75 -18.45 -0.83 0.29
CA LYS A 75 -18.10 -1.72 -0.81
C LYS A 75 -17.22 -1.04 -1.83
N LYS A 76 -16.34 -1.82 -2.46
CA LYS A 76 -15.55 -1.44 -3.63
C LYS A 76 -15.53 -2.61 -4.60
N PHE A 77 -15.87 -2.36 -5.86
CA PHE A 77 -15.99 -3.41 -6.90
C PHE A 77 -16.84 -4.61 -6.43
N ASP A 78 -17.98 -4.33 -5.79
CA ASP A 78 -18.88 -5.32 -5.17
C ASP A 78 -18.33 -6.13 -3.97
N HIS A 79 -17.08 -5.91 -3.59
CA HIS A 79 -16.45 -6.53 -2.43
C HIS A 79 -16.55 -5.68 -1.16
N LYS A 80 -16.56 -6.35 0.00
CA LYS A 80 -16.54 -5.70 1.32
C LYS A 80 -15.28 -4.85 1.46
N ALA A 81 -15.45 -3.60 1.88
CA ALA A 81 -14.37 -2.66 2.14
C ALA A 81 -14.70 -1.84 3.40
N TRP A 82 -13.79 -0.96 3.81
CA TRP A 82 -13.93 -0.16 5.02
C TRP A 82 -13.63 1.31 4.76
N ALA A 83 -14.24 2.19 5.53
CA ALA A 83 -13.98 3.62 5.48
C ALA A 83 -13.98 4.23 6.88
N THR A 84 -13.33 5.37 7.00
CA THR A 84 -13.46 6.27 8.15
C THR A 84 -13.54 7.72 7.68
N ASN A 85 -13.95 8.61 8.57
CA ASN A 85 -13.92 10.04 8.34
C ASN A 85 -13.14 10.71 9.48
N TYR A 86 -12.36 11.72 9.14
CA TYR A 86 -11.62 12.52 10.10
C TYR A 86 -11.78 14.00 9.79
N GLU A 87 -12.18 14.78 10.78
CA GLU A 87 -12.23 16.24 10.68
C GLU A 87 -10.88 16.83 11.09
N ILE A 88 -10.19 17.45 10.15
CA ILE A 88 -8.95 18.19 10.39
C ILE A 88 -9.29 19.47 11.16
N LYS A 89 -8.79 19.56 12.41
CA LYS A 89 -9.11 20.67 13.32
C LYS A 89 -8.02 21.73 13.39
N LYS A 90 -6.79 21.40 12.99
CA LYS A 90 -5.62 22.28 13.12
C LYS A 90 -4.72 22.12 11.88
N PRO A 91 -3.92 23.14 11.55
CA PRO A 91 -2.82 23.00 10.60
C PRO A 91 -1.86 21.90 11.08
N GLY A 92 -1.38 21.08 10.15
CA GLY A 92 -0.49 19.96 10.47
C GLY A 92 -0.32 19.00 9.30
N VAL A 93 0.67 18.11 9.42
CA VAL A 93 0.77 16.90 8.60
C VAL A 93 0.18 15.74 9.40
N TYR A 94 -0.73 15.01 8.79
CA TYR A 94 -1.48 13.91 9.41
C TYR A 94 -1.17 12.61 8.69
N LYS A 95 -0.71 11.60 9.41
CA LYS A 95 -0.41 10.26 8.89
C LYS A 95 -1.47 9.29 9.38
N PHE A 96 -2.15 8.65 8.44
CA PHE A 96 -3.12 7.60 8.73
C PHE A 96 -2.58 6.27 8.27
N PHE A 97 -2.82 5.22 9.04
CA PHE A 97 -2.45 3.86 8.64
C PHE A 97 -3.54 2.86 9.00
N VAL A 98 -3.56 1.74 8.27
CA VAL A 98 -4.49 0.63 8.50
C VAL A 98 -3.72 -0.55 9.06
N GLN A 99 -4.16 -1.08 10.19
CA GLN A 99 -3.70 -2.38 10.67
C GLN A 99 -4.64 -3.47 10.13
N PRO A 100 -4.23 -4.27 9.14
CA PRO A 100 -5.07 -5.33 8.60
C PRO A 100 -5.22 -6.49 9.59
N GLN A 101 -6.20 -7.35 9.32
CA GLN A 101 -6.12 -8.76 9.71
C GLN A 101 -5.33 -9.50 8.63
N PRO A 102 -4.40 -10.40 8.98
CA PRO A 102 -3.68 -11.19 7.98
C PRO A 102 -4.65 -12.01 7.11
N TYR A 103 -4.55 -11.85 5.80
CA TYR A 103 -5.33 -12.57 4.80
C TYR A 103 -4.57 -13.81 4.34
N PHE A 104 -5.19 -14.99 4.31
CA PHE A 104 -4.56 -16.16 3.71
C PHE A 104 -4.82 -16.13 2.21
N GLU A 105 -3.75 -16.11 1.40
CA GLU A 105 -3.81 -16.23 -0.05
C GLU A 105 -3.50 -17.69 -0.45
N PRO A 106 -4.52 -18.51 -0.76
CA PRO A 106 -4.32 -19.93 -1.04
C PRO A 106 -3.47 -20.19 -2.28
N ALA A 107 -3.54 -19.32 -3.30
CA ALA A 107 -2.76 -19.49 -4.54
C ALA A 107 -1.27 -19.31 -4.32
N GLU A 108 -0.88 -18.53 -3.30
CA GLU A 108 0.50 -18.23 -2.98
C GLU A 108 1.00 -18.96 -1.71
N GLU A 109 0.14 -19.75 -1.06
CA GLU A 109 0.41 -20.45 0.20
C GLU A 109 1.06 -19.54 1.26
N LYS A 110 0.57 -18.31 1.42
CA LYS A 110 1.08 -17.37 2.43
C LYS A 110 0.00 -16.50 3.03
N TYR A 111 0.33 -15.89 4.17
CA TYR A 111 -0.47 -14.82 4.74
C TYR A 111 0.03 -13.46 4.26
N ILE A 112 -0.89 -12.60 3.85
CA ILE A 112 -0.63 -11.22 3.45
C ILE A 112 -0.99 -10.30 4.62
N SER A 113 -0.04 -9.51 5.08
CA SER A 113 -0.22 -8.50 6.11
C SER A 113 0.44 -7.18 5.71
N HIS A 114 -0.25 -6.45 4.83
CA HIS A 114 0.19 -5.17 4.30
C HIS A 114 -0.37 -4.01 5.12
N VAL A 115 0.50 -3.14 5.63
CA VAL A 115 0.14 -1.97 6.46
C VAL A 115 0.26 -0.70 5.59
N PRO A 116 -0.83 -0.23 4.98
CA PRO A 116 -0.81 0.98 4.17
C PRO A 116 -0.88 2.23 5.03
N LYS A 117 -0.14 3.24 4.57
CA LYS A 117 -0.08 4.59 5.11
C LYS A 117 -0.46 5.61 4.04
N ILE A 118 -1.15 6.66 4.45
CA ILE A 118 -1.31 7.91 3.69
C ILE A 118 -0.86 9.08 4.55
N ILE A 119 -0.43 10.16 3.89
CA ILE A 119 0.05 11.39 4.53
C ILE A 119 -0.74 12.55 3.94
N VAL A 120 -1.40 13.32 4.80
CA VAL A 120 -2.23 14.47 4.41
C VAL A 120 -1.64 15.74 5.00
N SER A 121 -1.29 16.70 4.15
CA SER A 121 -0.97 18.06 4.59
C SER A 121 -2.26 18.86 4.77
N ALA A 122 -2.34 19.65 5.85
CA ALA A 122 -3.45 20.54 6.09
C ALA A 122 -3.00 21.98 6.35
N PHE A 123 -3.71 22.89 5.70
CA PHE A 123 -3.59 24.35 5.82
C PHE A 123 -2.15 24.84 5.60
N GLY A 124 -1.46 24.26 4.62
CA GLY A 124 -0.13 24.67 4.17
C GLY A 124 1.03 24.25 5.07
N VAL A 125 0.80 23.37 6.06
CA VAL A 125 1.88 22.85 6.90
C VAL A 125 2.63 21.74 6.18
N GLU A 126 3.95 21.87 6.13
CA GLU A 126 4.84 20.94 5.42
C GLU A 126 5.95 20.37 6.32
N ASP A 127 5.85 20.52 7.64
CA ASP A 127 6.82 19.94 8.58
C ASP A 127 6.36 18.57 9.08
N GLY A 128 7.30 17.62 9.16
CA GLY A 128 7.11 16.31 9.79
C GLY A 128 6.54 15.20 8.89
N TRP A 129 6.48 15.38 7.56
CA TRP A 129 6.02 14.34 6.63
C TRP A 129 6.98 13.17 6.50
N ASP A 130 8.27 13.40 6.71
CA ASP A 130 9.37 12.44 6.69
C ASP A 130 9.65 11.81 8.07
N GLU A 131 8.93 12.21 9.11
CA GLU A 131 9.07 11.62 10.45
C GLU A 131 8.39 10.23 10.51
N PRO A 132 9.10 9.16 10.92
CA PRO A 132 8.52 7.83 11.07
C PRO A 132 7.42 7.76 12.12
N LEU A 133 6.44 6.88 11.91
CA LEU A 133 5.48 6.48 12.94
C LEU A 133 6.06 5.44 13.90
N GLY A 134 7.17 4.80 13.51
CA GLY A 134 7.75 3.68 14.26
C GLY A 134 6.99 2.37 14.02
N LEU A 135 6.38 2.23 12.84
CA LEU A 135 5.81 0.96 12.41
C LEU A 135 6.95 -0.05 12.19
N LYS A 136 6.65 -1.33 12.40
CA LYS A 136 7.64 -2.40 12.20
C LYS A 136 8.21 -2.40 10.79
N TYR A 137 7.35 -2.22 9.79
CA TYR A 137 7.73 -2.02 8.40
C TYR A 137 7.15 -0.68 7.95
N GLU A 138 7.99 0.20 7.43
CA GLU A 138 7.56 1.56 7.11
C GLU A 138 8.27 2.12 5.88
N ILE A 139 7.53 2.72 4.95
CA ILE A 139 8.10 3.56 3.90
C ILE A 139 8.10 5.01 4.38
N ILE A 140 9.27 5.63 4.38
CA ILE A 140 9.45 7.05 4.64
C ILE A 140 9.66 7.76 3.29
N PRO A 141 8.76 8.66 2.88
CA PRO A 141 9.00 9.47 1.68
C PRO A 141 10.28 10.30 1.86
N MET A 142 11.04 10.50 0.77
CA MET A 142 12.19 11.40 0.72
C MET A 142 11.92 12.68 -0.08
N VAL A 143 10.71 12.79 -0.62
CA VAL A 143 10.15 13.98 -1.28
C VAL A 143 8.75 14.23 -0.71
N LYS A 144 8.32 15.50 -0.67
CA LYS A 144 7.01 15.86 -0.09
C LYS A 144 5.88 15.04 -0.76
N PRO A 145 5.15 14.20 -0.01
CA PRO A 145 4.25 13.20 -0.60
C PRO A 145 2.91 13.76 -1.11
N PHE A 146 2.59 15.01 -0.77
CA PHE A 146 1.33 15.70 -1.08
C PHE A 146 1.49 16.87 -2.08
N ALA A 147 2.63 16.92 -2.78
CA ALA A 147 2.99 17.99 -3.69
C ALA A 147 3.70 17.48 -4.97
N LEU A 148 3.37 16.25 -5.38
CA LEU A 148 4.02 15.58 -6.51
C LEU A 148 3.22 15.82 -7.79
N TYR A 149 3.91 16.23 -8.85
CA TYR A 149 3.35 16.23 -10.20
C TYR A 149 3.62 14.91 -10.89
N SER A 150 2.75 14.54 -11.83
CA SER A 150 3.07 13.50 -12.80
C SER A 150 4.41 13.80 -13.49
N GLY A 151 5.29 12.81 -13.55
CA GLY A 151 6.65 12.94 -14.08
C GLY A 151 7.70 13.33 -13.04
N ASN A 152 7.33 13.63 -11.80
CA ASN A 152 8.30 13.77 -10.71
C ASN A 152 8.90 12.42 -10.33
N LEU A 153 10.16 12.46 -9.89
CA LEU A 153 10.80 11.33 -9.24
C LEU A 153 10.31 11.24 -7.81
N PHE A 154 9.67 10.12 -7.46
CA PHE A 154 9.44 9.74 -6.09
C PHE A 154 10.62 8.93 -5.57
N GLN A 155 11.09 9.28 -4.39
CA GLN A 155 12.04 8.47 -3.63
C GLN A 155 11.43 8.13 -2.28
N GLY A 156 11.57 6.88 -1.87
CA GLY A 156 11.15 6.38 -0.57
C GLY A 156 12.26 5.57 0.07
N LYS A 157 12.32 5.58 1.39
CA LYS A 157 13.22 4.75 2.20
C LYS A 157 12.41 3.72 2.97
N VAL A 158 12.68 2.44 2.74
CA VAL A 158 12.08 1.33 3.46
C VAL A 158 12.84 1.11 4.76
N LEU A 159 12.09 1.08 5.87
CA LEU A 159 12.56 0.74 7.19
C LEU A 159 11.96 -0.58 7.65
N HIS A 160 12.79 -1.40 8.29
CA HIS A 160 12.41 -2.56 9.07
C HIS A 160 12.95 -2.39 10.50
N ASP A 161 12.07 -2.38 11.50
CA ASP A 161 12.37 -2.07 12.90
C ASP A 161 13.16 -0.76 13.05
N GLY A 162 12.74 0.26 12.30
CA GLY A 162 13.37 1.59 12.28
C GLY A 162 14.75 1.65 11.59
N LYS A 163 15.24 0.56 11.00
CA LYS A 163 16.52 0.51 10.28
C LYS A 163 16.31 0.38 8.77
N PRO A 164 17.17 0.97 7.93
CA PRO A 164 17.10 0.78 6.49
C PRO A 164 17.10 -0.69 6.06
N ALA A 165 16.20 -1.05 5.14
CA ALA A 165 16.08 -2.41 4.61
C ALA A 165 16.54 -2.47 3.16
N SER A 166 17.69 -3.10 2.92
CA SER A 166 18.34 -3.22 1.61
C SER A 166 17.80 -4.37 0.77
N ASN A 167 17.87 -4.26 -0.56
CA ASN A 167 17.47 -5.30 -1.51
C ASN A 167 16.02 -5.80 -1.31
N VAL A 168 15.14 -4.92 -0.81
CA VAL A 168 13.71 -5.17 -0.67
C VAL A 168 13.02 -4.86 -1.99
N GLU A 169 12.19 -5.78 -2.46
CA GLU A 169 11.30 -5.53 -3.61
C GLU A 169 10.18 -4.59 -3.20
N VAL A 170 9.98 -3.55 -4.00
CA VAL A 170 8.90 -2.58 -3.86
C VAL A 170 8.03 -2.69 -5.09
N GLU A 171 6.85 -3.27 -4.93
CA GLU A 171 5.83 -3.31 -5.96
C GLU A 171 5.16 -1.95 -6.09
N VAL A 172 4.90 -1.54 -7.33
CA VAL A 172 4.36 -0.22 -7.66
C VAL A 172 3.19 -0.39 -8.60
N GLU A 173 2.04 0.16 -8.20
CA GLU A 173 0.84 0.18 -9.03
C GLU A 173 0.17 1.55 -9.08
N LEU A 174 -0.34 1.88 -10.26
CA LEU A 174 -1.26 2.98 -10.47
C LEU A 174 -2.68 2.53 -10.12
N TYR A 175 -3.39 3.32 -9.32
CA TYR A 175 -4.82 3.18 -9.18
C TYR A 175 -5.52 3.71 -10.45
N ASN A 176 -5.82 2.79 -11.36
CA ASN A 176 -6.13 3.06 -12.76
C ASN A 176 -7.60 3.44 -13.03
N GLU A 177 -8.02 4.60 -12.54
CA GLU A 177 -9.42 5.06 -12.70
C GLU A 177 -9.79 5.46 -14.13
N PHE A 178 -8.80 5.65 -15.01
CA PHE A 178 -9.02 6.10 -16.39
C PHE A 178 -8.86 4.99 -17.44
N GLY A 179 -8.75 3.73 -17.01
CA GLY A 179 -8.81 2.57 -17.90
C GLY A 179 -7.58 2.40 -18.81
N LEU A 180 -6.41 2.82 -18.34
CA LEU A 180 -5.12 2.58 -18.99
C LEU A 180 -4.96 1.10 -19.34
N LYS A 181 -4.49 0.82 -20.54
CA LYS A 181 -4.15 -0.54 -20.97
C LYS A 181 -2.66 -0.76 -20.84
N ALA A 182 -2.30 -1.74 -20.02
CA ALA A 182 -0.92 -2.16 -19.87
C ALA A 182 -0.40 -2.79 -21.19
N PRO A 183 0.80 -2.45 -21.66
CA PRO A 183 1.41 -3.11 -22.82
C PRO A 183 1.68 -4.60 -22.60
N SER A 184 1.93 -5.02 -21.35
CA SER A 184 2.05 -6.41 -20.91
C SER A 184 1.73 -6.52 -19.42
N GLU A 185 1.58 -7.73 -18.90
CA GLU A 185 1.34 -7.97 -17.46
C GLU A 185 2.42 -7.35 -16.57
N ALA A 186 3.68 -7.34 -17.00
CA ALA A 186 4.79 -6.70 -16.27
C ALA A 186 4.66 -5.16 -16.14
N HIS A 187 3.70 -4.54 -16.83
CA HIS A 187 3.39 -3.11 -16.67
C HIS A 187 2.19 -2.85 -15.74
N ILE A 188 1.48 -3.90 -15.31
CA ILE A 188 0.40 -3.82 -14.31
C ILE A 188 1.05 -3.55 -12.96
N THR A 189 1.78 -4.54 -12.44
CA THR A 189 2.62 -4.41 -11.25
C THR A 189 4.07 -4.23 -11.68
N GLN A 190 4.63 -3.05 -11.41
CA GLN A 190 6.05 -2.79 -11.63
C GLN A 190 6.83 -3.05 -10.34
N VAL A 191 8.11 -3.40 -10.46
CA VAL A 191 8.97 -3.67 -9.30
C VAL A 191 10.24 -2.86 -9.38
N VAL A 192 10.58 -2.19 -8.28
CA VAL A 192 11.90 -1.61 -8.03
C VAL A 192 12.52 -2.25 -6.80
N LYS A 193 13.82 -2.07 -6.58
CA LYS A 193 14.51 -2.60 -5.39
C LYS A 193 15.16 -1.47 -4.60
N THR A 194 15.21 -1.63 -3.29
CA THR A 194 15.95 -0.72 -2.43
C THR A 194 17.47 -0.93 -2.55
N ASP A 195 18.22 0.16 -2.48
CA ASP A 195 19.68 0.15 -2.35
C ASP A 195 20.14 -0.25 -0.93
N ASP A 196 21.45 -0.23 -0.68
CA ASP A 196 22.04 -0.56 0.63
C ASP A 196 21.59 0.37 1.76
N ASN A 197 21.06 1.56 1.44
CA ASN A 197 20.51 2.52 2.38
C ASN A 197 18.98 2.45 2.49
N GLY A 198 18.38 1.39 1.95
CA GLY A 198 16.94 1.16 1.94
C GLY A 198 16.17 2.08 0.99
N VAL A 199 16.84 2.79 0.09
CA VAL A 199 16.20 3.78 -0.79
C VAL A 199 15.79 3.15 -2.12
N PHE A 200 14.55 3.40 -2.55
CA PHE A 200 14.10 3.12 -3.91
C PHE A 200 13.68 4.41 -4.61
N SER A 201 13.58 4.35 -5.93
CA SER A 201 13.19 5.50 -6.76
C SER A 201 12.25 5.06 -7.88
N PHE A 202 11.22 5.86 -8.16
CA PHE A 202 10.24 5.58 -9.22
C PHE A 202 9.68 6.89 -9.80
N VAL A 203 9.46 6.95 -11.11
CA VAL A 203 8.79 8.10 -11.75
C VAL A 203 7.34 7.76 -12.00
N MET A 204 6.43 8.44 -11.28
CA MET A 204 4.99 8.31 -11.49
C MET A 204 4.62 9.04 -12.78
N ASN A 205 4.48 8.30 -13.88
CA ASN A 205 4.28 8.88 -15.21
C ASN A 205 2.84 9.28 -15.53
N HIS A 206 1.89 9.04 -14.62
CA HIS A 206 0.49 9.43 -14.76
C HIS A 206 -0.02 10.15 -13.50
N LYS A 207 -1.00 11.03 -13.71
CA LYS A 207 -1.78 11.64 -12.63
C LYS A 207 -2.65 10.59 -11.95
N GLY A 208 -2.82 10.70 -10.64
CA GLY A 208 -3.64 9.78 -9.84
C GLY A 208 -2.90 9.24 -8.63
N TRP A 209 -3.55 8.29 -7.95
CA TRP A 209 -2.97 7.62 -6.79
C TRP A 209 -2.04 6.49 -7.22
N TRP A 210 -0.90 6.40 -6.56
CA TRP A 210 0.10 5.35 -6.74
C TRP A 210 0.37 4.65 -5.41
N GLY A 211 0.37 3.33 -5.44
CA GLY A 211 0.69 2.48 -4.31
C GLY A 211 2.11 1.95 -4.43
N PHE A 212 2.85 1.97 -3.32
CA PHE A 212 4.17 1.39 -3.19
C PHE A 212 4.11 0.35 -2.06
N ALA A 213 4.41 -0.91 -2.35
CA ALA A 213 4.39 -2.00 -1.38
C ALA A 213 5.78 -2.62 -1.25
N ALA A 214 6.49 -2.31 -0.16
CA ALA A 214 7.76 -2.93 0.16
C ALA A 214 7.51 -4.25 0.90
N LEU A 215 7.82 -5.37 0.23
CA LEU A 215 7.47 -6.71 0.69
C LEU A 215 8.62 -7.38 1.45
N ILE A 216 8.32 -7.85 2.67
CA ILE A 216 9.27 -8.51 3.57
C ILE A 216 8.59 -9.75 4.16
N GLU A 217 9.03 -10.93 3.77
CA GLU A 217 8.60 -12.18 4.38
C GLU A 217 9.24 -12.34 5.76
N GLU A 218 8.42 -12.37 6.80
CA GLU A 218 8.89 -12.61 8.16
C GLU A 218 7.79 -13.19 9.03
N GLY A 219 8.13 -14.27 9.74
CA GLY A 219 7.22 -14.97 10.63
C GLY A 219 6.34 -15.98 9.90
N GLU A 220 5.58 -16.73 10.68
CA GLU A 220 4.70 -17.79 10.20
C GLU A 220 3.39 -17.77 10.97
N LYS A 221 2.32 -18.28 10.34
CA LYS A 221 1.03 -18.49 10.99
C LYS A 221 0.50 -19.88 10.67
N ASP A 222 0.02 -20.55 11.72
CA ASP A 222 -0.63 -21.86 11.60
C ASP A 222 -2.03 -21.73 11.00
N PHE A 223 -2.32 -22.54 9.97
CA PHE A 223 -3.63 -22.73 9.39
C PHE A 223 -3.84 -24.21 9.09
N GLU A 224 -4.88 -24.81 9.67
CA GLU A 224 -5.20 -26.23 9.50
C GLU A 224 -4.03 -27.18 9.82
N GLY A 225 -3.16 -26.80 10.76
CA GLY A 225 -2.01 -27.62 11.20
C GLY A 225 -0.78 -27.54 10.30
N LYS A 226 -0.79 -26.69 9.26
CA LYS A 226 0.40 -26.30 8.47
C LYS A 226 0.76 -24.84 8.79
N LYS A 227 2.07 -24.58 8.87
CA LYS A 227 2.60 -23.22 8.97
C LYS A 227 2.79 -22.61 7.60
N TYR A 228 2.35 -21.38 7.44
CA TYR A 228 2.51 -20.59 6.22
C TYR A 228 3.29 -19.32 6.53
N PRO A 229 4.22 -18.90 5.65
CA PRO A 229 4.96 -17.66 5.83
C PRO A 229 4.01 -16.47 5.81
N ILE A 230 4.41 -15.38 6.46
CA ILE A 230 3.70 -14.11 6.39
C ILE A 230 4.51 -13.15 5.52
N GLU A 231 3.95 -12.77 4.38
CA GLU A 231 4.41 -11.63 3.61
C GLU A 231 3.88 -10.36 4.27
N ASN A 232 4.79 -9.62 4.90
CA ASN A 232 4.49 -8.32 5.45
C ASN A 232 4.77 -7.25 4.40
N GLY A 233 3.92 -6.23 4.34
CA GLY A 233 4.10 -5.12 3.41
C GLY A 233 4.12 -3.79 4.15
N ALA A 234 5.16 -2.98 3.97
CA ALA A 234 5.06 -1.55 4.24
C ALA A 234 4.47 -0.88 3.02
N LEU A 235 3.26 -0.33 3.14
CA LEU A 235 2.59 0.32 2.01
C LEU A 235 2.52 1.83 2.21
N LEU A 236 2.76 2.57 1.12
CA LEU A 236 2.54 4.01 1.06
C LEU A 236 1.75 4.36 -0.19
N TRP A 237 0.70 5.14 -0.01
CA TRP A 237 -0.12 5.67 -1.09
C TRP A 237 0.08 7.19 -1.19
N ILE A 238 0.42 7.64 -2.39
CA ILE A 238 0.67 9.07 -2.69
C ILE A 238 -0.05 9.44 -3.98
N LYS A 239 -0.32 10.74 -4.16
CA LYS A 239 -1.01 11.25 -5.34
C LYS A 239 -0.08 12.10 -6.20
N ALA A 240 -0.10 11.84 -7.50
CA ALA A 240 0.53 12.66 -8.52
C ALA A 240 -0.51 13.55 -9.21
N TYR A 241 -0.21 14.84 -9.36
CA TYR A 241 -1.07 15.89 -9.92
C TYR A 241 -0.77 16.26 -11.37
#